data_AF-A0A7R9MTH9-F1
#
_entry.id   AF-A0A7R9MTH9-F1
#
_cell.length_a   1.000
_cell.length_b   1.000
_cell.length_c   1.000
_cell.angle_alpha   90.00
_cell.angle_beta   90.00
_cell.angle_gamma   90.00
#
_symmetry.space_group_name_H-M   'P 1'
#
loop_
_entity.id
_entity.type
_entity.pdbx_description
1 polymer ?
#
loop_
_entity_poly.entity_id
_entity_poly.type
_entity_poly.pdbx_seq_one_letter_code
_entity_poly.pdbx_strand_id
1 'polypeptide(L)' 'ISIQEPVLSKSFPAFQYSSHVSLQAPSGHMWGTFKMEKEDGNTFDCRIPPFTLESKPDASSPSPNANT' A
#
# COMPACT_ATOMS: atom_id res chain seq x y z
N ILE A 1 -3.08 2.93 -9.48
CA ILE A 1 -2.24 3.99 -10.07
C ILE A 1 -3.17 4.94 -10.80
N SER A 2 -3.49 6.07 -10.19
CA SER A 2 -4.15 7.16 -10.89
C SER A 2 -3.04 8.14 -11.28
N ILE A 3 -2.82 8.25 -12.60
CA ILE A 3 -2.29 9.43 -13.32
C ILE A 3 -0.79 9.49 -13.71
N GLN A 4 0.12 8.55 -13.37
CA GLN A 4 1.49 8.64 -13.93
C GLN A 4 2.22 7.29 -14.10
N GLU A 5 2.90 7.14 -15.23
CA GLU A 5 3.92 6.12 -15.50
C GLU A 5 5.30 6.74 -15.28
N PRO A 6 5.89 6.60 -14.07
CA PRO A 6 7.17 7.22 -13.76
C PRO A 6 8.34 6.50 -14.45
N VAL A 7 9.24 7.28 -15.04
CA VAL A 7 10.49 6.75 -15.62
C VAL A 7 11.58 6.75 -14.56
N LEU A 8 12.07 5.57 -14.19
CA LEU A 8 13.21 5.42 -13.30
C LEU A 8 14.52 5.46 -14.11
N SER A 9 15.43 6.34 -13.71
CA SER A 9 16.73 6.52 -14.37
C SER A 9 17.83 6.78 -13.34
N LYS A 10 19.09 6.89 -13.78
CA LYS A 10 20.19 7.26 -12.87
C LYS A 10 19.98 8.63 -12.23
N SER A 11 19.40 9.58 -12.98
CA SER A 11 19.09 10.92 -12.48
C SER A 11 17.86 10.95 -11.57
N PHE A 12 16.92 10.01 -11.77
CA PHE A 12 15.69 9.87 -11.00
C PHE A 12 15.53 8.41 -10.54
N PRO A 13 16.32 7.99 -9.53
CA PRO A 13 16.42 6.57 -9.16
C PRO A 13 15.23 6.05 -8.36
N ALA A 14 14.36 6.95 -7.88
CA ALA A 14 13.25 6.60 -7.02
C ALA A 14 12.00 7.41 -7.38
N PHE A 15 10.85 6.78 -7.16
CA PHE A 15 9.54 7.40 -7.25
C PHE A 15 8.70 6.94 -6.05
N GLN A 16 7.99 7.88 -5.42
CA GLN A 16 7.15 7.60 -4.26
C GLN A 16 5.76 8.19 -4.51
N TYR A 17 4.73 7.40 -4.21
CA TYR A 17 3.34 7.83 -4.26
C TYR A 17 2.59 7.33 -3.02
N SER A 18 1.43 7.92 -2.77
CA SER A 18 0.52 7.46 -1.71
C SER A 18 -0.86 7.23 -2.30
N SER A 19 -1.46 6.10 -1.92
CA SER A 19 -2.84 5.73 -2.28
C SER A 19 -3.56 5.22 -1.04
N HIS A 20 -4.88 5.06 -1.15
CA HIS A 20 -5.72 4.58 -0.06
C HIS A 20 -6.60 3.42 -0.54
N VAL A 21 -6.95 2.55 0.39
CA VAL A 21 -7.94 1.48 0.22
C VAL A 21 -8.82 1.45 1.46
N SER A 22 -10.11 1.19 1.27
CA SER A 22 -11.06 1.00 2.37
C SER A 22 -11.45 -0.46 2.44
N LEU A 23 -11.38 -1.05 3.62
CA LEU A 23 -11.83 -2.42 3.89
C LEU A 23 -13.10 -2.38 4.74
N GLN A 24 -14.01 -3.33 4.49
CA GLN A 24 -15.15 -3.57 5.38
C GLN A 24 -14.80 -4.49 6.57
N ALA A 25 -13.56 -5.00 6.61
CA ALA A 25 -13.03 -5.85 7.67
C ALA A 25 -11.99 -5.08 8.51
N PRO A 26 -11.79 -5.44 9.79
CA PRO A 26 -10.83 -4.77 10.67
C PRO A 26 -9.36 -5.00 10.26
N SER A 27 -9.09 -6.00 9.42
CA SER A 27 -7.75 -6.27 8.90
C SER A 27 -7.77 -6.92 7.53
N GLY A 28 -6.60 -6.98 6.89
CA GLY A 28 -6.40 -7.64 5.60
C GLY A 28 -4.94 -7.72 5.20
N HIS A 29 -4.66 -8.37 4.08
CA HIS A 29 -3.32 -8.42 3.48
C HIS A 29 -3.35 -7.79 2.08
N MET A 30 -2.29 -7.06 1.73
CA MET A 30 -2.09 -6.50 0.41
C MET A 30 -0.79 -7.02 -0.19
N TRP A 31 -0.83 -7.32 -1.48
CA TRP A 31 0.31 -7.67 -2.33
C TRP A 31 -0.01 -7.24 -3.76
N GLY A 32 0.96 -7.29 -4.65
CA GLY A 32 0.73 -6.97 -6.05
C GLY A 32 1.98 -6.99 -6.89
N THR A 33 1.83 -6.51 -8.12
CA THR A 33 2.92 -6.45 -9.09
C THR A 33 2.81 -5.17 -9.89
N PHE A 34 3.91 -4.46 -10.05
CA PHE A 34 4.06 -3.45 -11.10
C PHE A 34 4.68 -4.11 -12.33
N LYS A 35 4.03 -3.97 -13.47
CA LYS A 35 4.66 -4.29 -14.74
C LYS A 35 5.58 -3.14 -15.12
N MET A 36 6.86 -3.45 -15.31
CA MET A 36 7.89 -2.50 -15.71
C MET A 36 8.25 -2.75 -17.17
N GLU A 37 8.51 -1.67 -17.91
CA GLU A 37 9.03 -1.70 -19.27
C GLU A 37 10.43 -1.09 -19.30
N LYS A 38 11.36 -1.74 -20.00
CA LYS A 38 12.72 -1.26 -20.24
C LYS A 38 12.77 -0.49 -21.55
N GLU A 39 13.83 0.30 -21.75
CA GLU A 39 14.06 1.05 -23.00
C GLU A 39 14.13 0.17 -24.26
N ASP A 40 14.49 -1.11 -24.10
CA ASP A 40 14.55 -2.10 -25.20
C ASP A 40 13.19 -2.72 -25.53
N GLY A 41 12.10 -2.28 -24.88
CA GLY A 41 10.73 -2.80 -25.03
C GLY A 41 10.47 -4.10 -24.27
N ASN A 42 11.46 -4.68 -23.58
CA ASN A 42 11.26 -5.86 -22.76
C ASN A 42 10.55 -5.48 -21.45
N THR A 43 9.74 -6.40 -20.94
CA THR A 43 8.97 -6.17 -19.71
C THR A 43 9.37 -7.13 -18.59
N PHE A 44 9.22 -6.68 -17.35
CA PHE A 44 9.43 -7.51 -16.18
C PHE A 44 8.50 -7.11 -15.04
N ASP A 45 8.28 -8.04 -14.12
CA ASP A 45 7.40 -7.85 -12.98
C ASP A 45 8.19 -7.43 -11.73
N CYS A 46 7.86 -6.27 -11.18
CA CYS A 46 8.33 -5.81 -9.88
C CYS A 46 7.29 -6.15 -8.82
N ARG A 47 7.61 -7.10 -7.93
CA ARG A 47 6.66 -7.59 -6.92
C ARG A 47 6.60 -6.65 -5.71
N ILE A 48 5.39 -6.33 -5.29
CA ILE A 48 5.10 -5.72 -4.00
C ILE A 48 4.96 -6.87 -2.98
N PRO A 49 5.85 -7.00 -1.99
CA PRO A 49 5.76 -8.04 -0.98
C PRO A 49 4.44 -7.94 -0.20
N PRO A 50 3.93 -9.06 0.33
CA PRO A 50 2.75 -9.03 1.18
C PRO A 50 2.98 -8.16 2.42
N PHE A 51 2.01 -7.30 2.74
CA PHE A 51 1.97 -6.53 3.98
C PHE A 51 0.57 -6.52 4.57
N THR A 52 0.48 -6.35 5.88
CA THR A 52 -0.79 -6.37 6.62
C THR A 52 -1.36 -4.96 6.75
N LEU A 53 -2.68 -4.87 6.61
CA LEU A 53 -3.48 -3.73 6.97
C LEU A 53 -4.21 -4.06 8.27
N GLU A 54 -4.06 -3.20 9.27
CA GLU A 54 -4.75 -3.33 10.56
C GLU A 54 -5.48 -2.02 10.87
N SER A 55 -6.74 -2.10 11.27
CA SER A 55 -7.46 -0.97 11.86
C SER A 55 -6.95 -0.74 13.28
N LYS A 56 -6.71 0.52 13.66
CA LYS A 56 -6.46 0.84 15.07
C LYS A 56 -7.70 0.43 15.89
N PRO A 57 -7.54 -0.22 17.05
CA PRO A 57 -8.65 -0.41 17.95
C PRO A 57 -9.16 0.97 18.37
N ASP A 58 -10.47 1.19 18.27
CA ASP A 58 -11.09 2.41 18.79
C ASP A 58 -10.86 2.45 20.31
N ALA A 59 -10.04 3.39 20.75
CA ALA A 59 -9.78 3.66 22.17
C ALA A 59 -11.02 4.21 22.91
N SER A 60 -12.18 4.27 22.24
CA SER A 60 -13.44 4.74 22.78
C SER A 60 -14.40 3.63 23.20
N SER A 61 -13.91 2.40 23.47
CA SER A 61 -14.73 1.46 24.23
C SER A 61 -14.75 1.90 25.69
N PRO A 62 -15.88 2.37 26.25
CA PRO A 62 -15.95 2.74 27.65
C PRO A 62 -15.80 1.46 28.48
N SER A 63 -14.77 1.41 29.33
CA SER A 63 -14.65 0.38 30.36
C SER A 63 -15.91 0.37 31.24
N PRO A 64 -16.69 -0.72 31.31
CA PRO A 64 -17.92 -0.74 32.08
C PRO A 64 -17.63 -1.12 33.54
N ASN A 65 -16.92 -0.27 34.30
CA ASN A 65 -16.69 -0.49 35.73
C ASN A 65 -15.79 0.58 36.38
N ALA A 66 -16.40 1.70 36.75
CA ALA A 66 -15.96 2.51 37.89
C ALA A 66 -17.13 3.35 38.41
N ASN A 67 -18.08 2.75 39.12
CA ASN A 67 -18.72 3.39 40.29
C ASN A 67 -19.70 2.49 41.05
N THR A 68 -19.49 2.48 42.37
CA THR A 68 -20.34 2.05 43.50
C THR A 68 -20.40 0.58 43.85
#